data_AF-A0A1C6LNT2-F1
#
_entry.id   AF-A0A1C6LNT2-F1
#
_cell.length_a   1.000
_cell.length_b   1.000
_cell.length_c   1.000
_cell.angle_alpha   90.00
_cell.angle_beta   90.00
_cell.angle_gamma   90.00
#
_symmetry.space_group_name_H-M   'P 1'
#
loop_
_entity.id
_entity.type
_entity.pdbx_description
1 polymer ?
#
loop_
_entity_poly.entity_id
_entity_poly.type
_entity_poly.pdbx_seq_one_letter_code
_entity_poly.pdbx_strand_id
1 'polypeptide(L)'
;MPKQQLSLRMIKDVLRLKWHAQLSHEQVAATLKISKGVVAKYVGLATAAGLDWDTVQHWGEQHLSTALQPRSQAASPVVVPDWGRIHRELDRKGVTLMLLWQEYVEANPQGRTWRYTQFCEHYKAFAATLKRSMRQHRRAGEKMFIDYAGSTVALSDGARAQVFVSAMAASSCVFACATPTQRLDDWIEGMVRALHFYGGVPAKSAATDFAGNREDRLMRRN
;
A
#
# COMPACT_ATOMS: atom_id res chain seq x y z
N MET A 1 20.88 -19.83 6.75
CA MET A 1 20.68 -21.26 7.10
C MET A 1 19.75 -21.34 8.30
N PRO A 2 18.66 -22.13 8.26
CA PRO A 2 17.80 -22.31 9.42
C PRO A 2 18.58 -22.98 10.55
N LYS A 3 18.53 -22.40 11.75
CA LYS A 3 19.23 -22.87 12.94
C LYS A 3 18.58 -24.18 13.38
N GLN A 4 19.26 -25.33 13.21
CA GLN A 4 18.75 -26.63 13.64
C GLN A 4 18.32 -26.56 15.12
N GLN A 5 17.04 -26.79 15.39
CA GLN A 5 16.54 -26.87 16.75
C GLN A 5 16.88 -28.25 17.34
N LEU A 6 17.28 -28.27 18.62
CA LEU A 6 17.39 -29.50 19.38
C LEU A 6 16.04 -30.21 19.43
N SER A 7 16.06 -31.55 19.43
CA SER A 7 14.86 -32.32 19.67
C SER A 7 14.30 -32.04 21.07
N LEU A 8 12.98 -32.06 21.22
CA LEU A 8 12.30 -31.75 22.48
C LEU A 8 12.72 -32.70 23.62
N ARG A 9 12.96 -33.96 23.28
CA ARG A 9 13.51 -34.97 24.18
C ARG A 9 14.89 -34.59 24.72
N MET A 10 15.78 -34.09 23.86
CA MET A 10 17.11 -33.62 24.28
C MET A 10 17.01 -32.37 25.18
N ILE A 11 16.04 -31.49 24.97
CA ILE A 11 15.81 -30.33 25.86
C ILE A 11 15.42 -30.80 27.26
N LYS A 12 14.51 -31.80 27.35
CA LYS A 12 14.12 -32.38 28.64
C LYS A 12 15.31 -33.05 29.35
N ASP A 13 16.16 -33.76 28.60
CA ASP A 13 17.39 -34.36 29.15
C ASP A 13 18.41 -33.32 29.62
N VAL A 14 18.54 -32.18 28.93
CA VAL A 14 19.37 -31.05 29.41
C VAL A 14 18.90 -30.59 30.78
N LEU A 15 17.59 -30.37 30.96
CA LEU A 15 17.01 -29.92 32.23
C LEU A 15 17.15 -30.99 33.32
N ARG A 16 16.96 -32.27 32.97
CA ARG A 16 17.17 -33.40 33.89
C ARG A 16 18.60 -33.43 34.41
N LEU A 17 19.58 -33.42 33.51
CA LEU A 17 20.98 -33.50 33.90
C LEU A 17 21.42 -32.25 34.68
N LYS A 18 20.85 -31.09 34.36
CA LYS A 18 21.19 -29.85 35.04
C LYS A 18 20.60 -29.76 36.46
N TRP A 19 19.31 -30.07 36.63
CA TRP A 19 18.59 -29.81 37.89
C TRP A 19 18.40 -31.06 38.76
N HIS A 20 18.21 -32.24 38.17
CA HIS A 20 18.12 -33.47 38.95
C HIS A 20 19.50 -34.06 39.25
N ALA A 21 20.37 -34.15 38.24
CA ALA A 21 21.74 -34.70 38.43
C ALA A 21 22.77 -33.63 38.85
N GLN A 22 22.37 -32.36 38.98
CA GLN A 22 23.21 -31.25 39.45
C GLN A 22 24.55 -31.08 38.71
N LEU A 23 24.58 -31.43 37.42
CA LEU A 23 25.80 -31.36 36.61
C LEU A 23 26.12 -29.92 36.16
N SER A 24 27.40 -29.65 35.90
CA SER A 24 27.84 -28.40 35.31
C SER A 24 27.42 -28.30 33.83
N HIS A 25 27.36 -27.08 33.27
CA HIS A 25 27.03 -26.93 31.84
C HIS A 25 28.01 -27.66 30.91
N GLU A 26 29.27 -27.81 31.33
CA GLU A 26 30.30 -28.56 30.58
C GLU A 26 30.04 -30.07 30.63
N GLN A 27 29.70 -30.59 31.80
CA GLN A 27 29.37 -32.00 31.96
C GLN A 27 28.10 -32.37 31.17
N VAL A 28 27.05 -31.55 31.24
CA VAL A 28 25.82 -31.76 30.45
C VAL A 28 26.11 -31.73 28.95
N ALA A 29 26.90 -30.75 28.49
CA ALA A 29 27.31 -30.63 27.09
C ALA A 29 28.08 -31.86 26.61
N ALA A 30 29.02 -32.37 27.41
CA ALA A 30 29.79 -33.57 27.12
C ALA A 30 28.90 -34.82 27.07
N THR A 31 27.98 -35.00 28.02
CA THR A 31 27.07 -36.15 28.07
C THR A 31 26.12 -36.20 26.87
N LEU A 32 25.55 -35.06 26.47
CA LEU A 32 24.57 -34.98 25.39
C LEU A 32 25.18 -34.71 24.02
N LYS A 33 26.51 -34.55 23.93
CA LYS A 33 27.25 -34.21 22.70
C LYS A 33 26.70 -32.94 22.01
N ILE A 34 26.41 -31.91 22.80
CA ILE A 34 25.94 -30.60 22.33
C ILE A 34 26.86 -29.48 22.83
N SER A 35 26.74 -28.28 22.28
CA SER A 35 27.57 -27.15 22.74
C SER A 35 27.11 -26.61 24.09
N LYS A 36 28.07 -26.13 24.90
CA LYS A 36 27.81 -25.44 26.18
C LYS A 36 26.86 -24.25 26.03
N GLY A 37 26.92 -23.54 24.90
CA GLY A 37 26.03 -22.43 24.58
C GLY A 37 24.57 -22.86 24.38
N VAL A 38 24.33 -24.04 23.83
CA VAL A 38 22.99 -24.62 23.72
C VAL A 38 22.43 -24.98 25.10
N VAL A 39 23.25 -25.60 25.96
CA VAL A 39 22.88 -25.90 27.35
C VAL A 39 22.49 -24.61 28.07
N ALA A 40 23.36 -23.60 28.02
CA ALA A 40 23.11 -22.31 28.66
C ALA A 40 21.83 -21.62 28.14
N LYS A 41 21.56 -21.70 26.83
CA LYS A 41 20.33 -21.18 26.23
C LYS A 41 19.08 -21.81 26.84
N TYR A 42 18.99 -23.15 26.87
CA TYR A 42 17.77 -23.83 27.32
C TYR A 42 17.59 -23.78 28.83
N VAL A 43 18.67 -23.88 29.60
CA VAL A 43 18.63 -23.64 31.05
C VAL A 43 18.18 -22.22 31.33
N GLY A 44 18.72 -21.22 30.62
CA GLY A 44 18.30 -19.82 30.76
C GLY A 44 16.84 -19.57 30.41
N LEU A 45 16.33 -20.18 29.33
CA LEU A 45 14.91 -20.11 28.98
C LEU A 45 14.01 -20.74 30.06
N ALA A 46 14.42 -21.88 30.61
CA ALA A 46 13.64 -22.57 31.63
C ALA A 46 13.65 -21.81 32.96
N THR A 47 14.79 -21.27 33.37
CA THR A 47 14.90 -20.38 34.54
C THR A 47 14.08 -19.10 34.36
N ALA A 48 14.12 -18.47 33.17
CA ALA A 48 13.32 -17.27 32.88
C ALA A 48 11.81 -17.55 32.87
N ALA A 49 11.41 -18.78 32.53
CA ALA A 49 10.03 -19.24 32.64
C ALA A 49 9.63 -19.65 34.07
N GLY A 50 10.56 -19.59 35.05
CA GLY A 50 10.30 -19.97 36.44
C GLY A 50 10.08 -21.46 36.65
N LEU A 51 10.65 -22.30 35.77
CA LEU A 51 10.49 -23.76 35.82
C LEU A 51 11.55 -24.40 36.73
N ASP A 52 11.16 -25.51 37.36
CA ASP A 52 12.05 -26.40 38.11
C ASP A 52 11.94 -27.85 37.59
N TRP A 53 12.80 -28.74 38.11
CA TRP A 53 12.77 -30.14 37.69
C TRP A 53 11.48 -30.86 38.14
N ASP A 54 11.02 -30.59 39.36
CA ASP A 54 9.86 -31.28 39.93
C ASP A 54 8.57 -31.03 39.15
N THR A 55 8.45 -29.84 38.56
CA THR A 55 7.34 -29.50 37.65
C THR A 55 7.53 -30.13 36.27
N VAL A 56 8.73 -30.03 35.70
CA VAL A 56 8.99 -30.44 34.30
C VAL A 56 9.05 -31.97 34.12
N GLN A 57 9.38 -32.73 35.17
CA GLN A 57 9.51 -34.19 35.06
C GLN A 57 8.21 -34.86 34.59
N HIS A 58 7.06 -34.36 35.03
CA HIS A 58 5.74 -34.90 34.69
C HIS A 58 5.19 -34.38 33.35
N TRP A 59 5.86 -33.42 32.71
CA TRP A 59 5.37 -32.82 31.47
C TRP A 59 5.72 -33.63 30.24
N GLY A 60 4.78 -33.67 29.29
CA GLY A 60 5.06 -34.11 27.92
C GLY A 60 5.96 -33.11 27.20
N GLU A 61 6.72 -33.60 26.22
CA GLU A 61 7.68 -32.82 25.42
C GLU A 61 7.04 -31.60 24.73
N GLN A 62 5.79 -31.73 24.28
CA GLN A 62 5.04 -30.62 23.67
C GLN A 62 4.71 -29.52 24.67
N HIS A 63 4.29 -29.88 25.88
CA HIS A 63 3.98 -28.90 26.94
C HIS A 63 5.23 -28.12 27.36
N LEU A 64 6.37 -28.82 27.48
CA LEU A 64 7.67 -28.21 27.72
C LEU A 64 8.07 -27.25 26.59
N SER A 65 7.86 -27.63 25.33
CA SER A 65 8.14 -26.76 24.18
C SER A 65 7.38 -25.44 24.26
N THR A 66 6.08 -25.50 24.53
CA THR A 66 5.22 -24.32 24.65
C THR A 66 5.64 -23.43 25.82
N ALA A 67 5.96 -24.02 26.97
CA ALA A 67 6.39 -23.27 28.15
C ALA A 67 7.76 -22.57 27.97
N LEU A 68 8.65 -23.14 27.16
CA LEU A 68 9.97 -22.58 26.84
C LEU A 68 9.94 -21.55 25.71
N GLN A 69 8.80 -21.36 25.04
CA GLN A 69 8.67 -20.25 24.09
C GLN A 69 8.84 -18.94 24.86
N PRO A 70 9.60 -17.98 24.34
CA PRO A 70 9.67 -16.66 24.94
C PRO A 70 8.24 -16.18 25.14
N ARG A 71 7.84 -15.92 26.38
CA ARG A 71 6.60 -15.23 26.68
C ARG A 71 6.73 -13.90 25.93
N SER A 72 6.11 -13.80 24.76
CA SER A 72 6.01 -12.53 24.06
C SER A 72 5.26 -11.67 25.06
N GLN A 73 6.00 -10.79 25.76
CA GLN A 73 5.36 -9.70 26.48
C GLN A 73 4.44 -9.08 25.44
N ALA A 74 3.13 -9.20 25.66
CA ALA A 74 2.14 -8.73 24.72
C ALA A 74 2.48 -7.28 24.44
N ALA A 75 3.14 -7.03 23.31
CA ALA A 75 3.73 -5.75 23.07
C ALA A 75 2.57 -4.77 23.01
N SER A 76 2.64 -3.69 23.79
CA SER A 76 1.55 -2.72 23.90
C SER A 76 1.00 -2.41 22.50
N PRO A 77 -0.33 -2.40 22.34
CA PRO A 77 -0.94 -2.18 21.04
C PRO A 77 -0.41 -0.86 20.45
N VAL A 78 -0.11 -0.87 19.17
CA VAL A 78 0.35 0.35 18.50
C VAL A 78 -0.81 1.33 18.43
N VAL A 79 -0.57 2.59 18.77
CA VAL A 79 -1.54 3.66 18.57
C VAL A 79 -1.83 3.79 17.07
N VAL A 80 -3.08 3.56 16.67
CA VAL A 80 -3.50 3.72 15.28
C VAL A 80 -3.86 5.19 15.04
N PRO A 81 -3.23 5.88 14.08
CA PRO A 81 -3.59 7.26 13.77
C PRO A 81 -4.91 7.35 13.00
N ASP A 82 -5.55 8.52 13.03
CA ASP A 82 -6.73 8.82 12.21
C ASP A 82 -6.30 9.01 10.75
N TRP A 83 -6.46 7.95 9.96
CA TRP A 83 -6.14 7.96 8.53
C TRP A 83 -6.97 8.93 7.71
N GLY A 84 -8.23 9.18 8.11
CA GLY A 84 -9.11 10.12 7.42
C GLY A 84 -8.66 11.56 7.62
N ARG A 85 -8.16 11.89 8.82
CA ARG A 85 -7.49 13.18 9.09
C ARG A 85 -6.20 13.30 8.30
N ILE A 86 -5.31 12.30 8.37
CA ILE A 86 -4.04 12.28 7.62
C ILE A 86 -4.27 12.50 6.12
N HIS A 87 -5.24 11.79 5.54
CA HIS A 87 -5.53 11.90 4.12
C HIS A 87 -5.99 13.30 3.71
N ARG A 88 -6.84 13.95 4.52
CA ARG A 88 -7.28 15.33 4.27
C ARG A 88 -6.16 16.35 4.46
N GLU A 89 -5.27 16.14 5.42
CA GLU A 89 -4.15 17.06 5.65
C GLU A 89 -3.11 16.99 4.53
N LEU A 90 -2.92 15.83 3.89
CA LEU A 90 -2.04 15.66 2.73
C LEU A 90 -2.49 16.45 1.49
N ASP A 91 -3.76 16.86 1.39
CA ASP A 91 -4.25 17.73 0.31
C ASP A 91 -3.78 19.19 0.46
N ARG A 92 -3.27 19.57 1.64
CA ARG A 92 -2.78 20.92 1.90
C ARG A 92 -1.38 21.10 1.30
N LYS A 93 -1.15 22.25 0.66
CA LYS A 93 0.16 22.58 0.09
C LYS A 93 1.27 22.50 1.15
N GLY A 94 2.34 21.79 0.83
CA GLY A 94 3.54 21.67 1.68
C GLY A 94 3.46 20.60 2.76
N VAL A 95 2.32 19.93 2.95
CA VAL A 95 2.21 18.82 3.93
C VAL A 95 2.78 17.54 3.32
N THR A 96 3.56 16.82 4.12
CA THR A 96 4.19 15.55 3.72
C THR A 96 3.85 14.43 4.70
N LEU A 97 3.90 13.18 4.24
CA LEU A 97 3.76 12.02 5.13
C LEU A 97 4.80 11.97 6.25
N MET A 98 6.01 12.51 5.99
CA MET A 98 7.06 12.63 7.01
C MET A 98 6.63 13.56 8.13
N LEU A 99 6.11 14.74 7.78
CA LEU A 99 5.61 15.72 8.77
C LEU A 99 4.49 15.12 9.62
N LEU A 100 3.48 14.51 8.98
CA LEU A 100 2.35 13.91 9.70
C LEU A 100 2.77 12.71 10.57
N TRP A 101 3.79 11.96 10.14
CA TRP A 101 4.37 10.91 10.97
C TRP A 101 5.08 11.49 12.20
N GLN A 102 5.83 12.58 12.06
CA GLN A 102 6.48 13.27 13.18
C GLN A 102 5.45 13.75 14.20
N GLU A 103 4.38 14.42 13.75
CA GLU A 103 3.28 14.87 14.61
C GLU A 103 2.57 13.70 15.32
N TYR A 104 2.36 12.58 14.62
CA TYR A 104 1.80 11.36 15.20
C TYR A 104 2.69 10.78 16.31
N VAL A 105 4.02 10.77 16.12
CA VAL A 105 4.97 10.30 17.13
C VAL A 105 5.00 11.25 18.33
N GLU A 106 5.05 12.56 18.08
CA GLU A 106 5.10 13.59 19.11
C GLU A 106 3.81 13.61 19.97
N ALA A 107 2.65 13.39 19.35
CA ALA A 107 1.38 13.30 20.06
C ALA A 107 1.25 12.04 20.95
N ASN A 108 2.14 11.05 20.80
CA ASN A 108 2.05 9.76 21.51
C ASN A 108 3.37 9.39 22.21
N PRO A 109 3.88 10.22 23.15
CA PRO A 109 5.20 10.04 23.75
C PRO A 109 5.31 8.78 24.62
N GLN A 110 4.20 8.33 25.20
CA GLN A 110 4.11 7.14 26.04
C GLN A 110 3.56 5.91 25.29
N GLY A 111 3.09 6.12 24.06
CA GLY A 111 2.45 5.09 23.23
C GLY A 111 3.46 4.39 22.33
N ARG A 112 3.23 3.12 22.03
CA ARG A 112 3.97 2.46 20.94
C ARG A 112 3.46 3.03 19.63
N THR A 113 4.35 3.63 18.85
CA THR A 113 4.04 4.20 17.53
C THR A 113 4.69 3.41 16.41
N TRP A 114 4.14 3.52 15.21
CA TRP A 114 4.77 2.96 14.02
C TRP A 114 6.01 3.73 13.60
N ARG A 115 7.01 3.00 13.09
CA ARG A 115 8.14 3.62 12.39
C ARG A 115 7.69 4.13 11.02
N TYR A 116 8.43 5.09 10.48
CA TYR A 116 8.06 5.79 9.24
C TYR A 116 7.67 4.85 8.08
N THR A 117 8.43 3.76 7.86
CA THR A 117 8.12 2.78 6.80
C THR A 117 6.76 2.12 7.02
N GLN A 118 6.49 1.64 8.24
CA GLN A 118 5.22 0.99 8.59
C GLN A 118 4.06 1.99 8.48
N PHE A 119 4.26 3.22 8.94
CA PHE A 119 3.29 4.30 8.81
C PHE A 119 2.91 4.55 7.35
N CYS A 120 3.91 4.63 6.46
CA CYS A 120 3.68 4.77 5.03
C CYS A 120 2.92 3.58 4.43
N GLU A 121 3.26 2.34 4.80
CA GLU A 121 2.61 1.13 4.28
C GLU A 121 1.13 1.08 4.67
N HIS A 122 0.84 1.32 5.93
CA HIS A 122 -0.53 1.31 6.42
C HIS A 122 -1.35 2.50 5.89
N TYR A 123 -0.75 3.69 5.74
CA TYR A 123 -1.41 4.79 5.03
C TYR A 123 -1.76 4.40 3.59
N LYS A 124 -0.84 3.77 2.85
CA LYS A 124 -1.10 3.30 1.48
C LYS A 124 -2.24 2.28 1.44
N ALA A 125 -2.27 1.35 2.39
CA ALA A 125 -3.34 0.37 2.51
C ALA A 125 -4.69 1.07 2.75
N PHE A 126 -4.76 2.05 3.65
CA PHE A 126 -5.96 2.86 3.86
C PHE A 126 -6.36 3.61 2.59
N ALA A 127 -5.43 4.32 1.95
CA ALA A 127 -5.72 5.11 0.75
C ALA A 127 -6.25 4.23 -0.41
N ALA A 128 -5.82 2.98 -0.50
CA ALA A 128 -6.34 2.02 -1.48
C ALA A 128 -7.81 1.62 -1.23
N THR A 129 -8.32 1.75 -0.01
CA THR A 129 -9.74 1.49 0.31
C THR A 129 -10.67 2.64 -0.10
N LEU A 130 -10.12 3.82 -0.32
CA LEU A 130 -10.90 5.00 -0.69
C LEU A 130 -11.39 4.88 -2.13
N LYS A 131 -12.71 4.97 -2.33
CA LYS A 131 -13.31 5.05 -3.67
C LYS A 131 -12.84 6.34 -4.33
N ARG A 132 -12.09 6.23 -5.43
CA ARG A 132 -11.68 7.38 -6.26
C ARG A 132 -12.90 7.99 -6.96
N SER A 133 -13.62 8.89 -6.31
CA SER A 133 -14.57 9.75 -7.02
C SER A 133 -13.81 10.95 -7.58
N MET A 134 -13.53 10.94 -8.89
CA MET A 134 -13.06 12.13 -9.60
C MET A 134 -14.22 13.11 -9.76
N ARG A 135 -14.60 13.80 -8.67
CA ARG A 135 -15.59 14.89 -8.75
C ARG A 135 -14.91 16.12 -9.31
N GLN A 136 -14.91 16.22 -10.64
CA GLN A 136 -14.41 17.41 -11.33
C GLN A 136 -15.43 18.54 -11.17
N HIS A 137 -15.05 19.61 -10.48
CA HIS A 137 -15.81 20.84 -10.51
C HIS A 137 -15.54 21.53 -11.86
N ARG A 138 -16.58 21.78 -12.65
CA ARG A 138 -16.46 22.34 -14.00
C ARG A 138 -17.17 23.67 -14.05
N ARG A 139 -16.39 24.76 -14.04
CA ARG A 139 -16.95 26.11 -14.15
C ARG A 139 -17.37 26.36 -15.60
N ALA A 140 -18.54 26.98 -15.78
CA ALA A 140 -19.01 27.37 -17.11
C ALA A 140 -17.99 28.30 -17.79
N GLY A 141 -17.75 28.09 -19.09
CA GLY A 141 -16.76 28.85 -19.86
C GLY A 141 -15.29 28.50 -19.57
N GLU A 142 -14.99 27.61 -18.62
CA GLU A 142 -13.60 27.32 -18.28
C GLU A 142 -12.93 26.37 -19.29
N LYS A 143 -13.62 25.30 -19.68
CA LYS A 143 -13.02 24.22 -20.48
C LYS A 143 -13.95 23.72 -21.58
N MET A 144 -13.37 23.56 -22.77
CA MET A 144 -13.97 22.87 -23.91
C MET A 144 -13.09 21.67 -24.29
N PHE A 145 -13.71 20.54 -24.59
CA PHE A 145 -13.06 19.36 -25.16
C PHE A 145 -13.28 19.32 -26.66
N ILE A 146 -12.27 18.88 -27.41
CA ILE A 146 -12.28 18.79 -28.87
C ILE A 146 -11.72 17.42 -29.29
N ASP A 147 -12.38 16.74 -30.22
CA ASP A 147 -11.94 15.47 -30.78
C ASP A 147 -12.51 15.24 -32.19
N TYR A 148 -11.98 14.24 -32.89
CA TYR A 148 -12.61 13.65 -34.06
C TYR A 148 -13.28 12.33 -33.69
N ALA A 149 -14.48 12.09 -34.20
CA ALA A 149 -15.06 10.75 -34.15
C ALA A 149 -14.16 9.78 -34.91
N GLY A 150 -13.81 8.65 -34.29
CA GLY A 150 -12.94 7.64 -34.93
C GLY A 150 -13.56 6.97 -36.17
N SER A 151 -14.87 7.11 -36.38
CA SER A 151 -15.57 6.57 -37.55
C SER A 151 -15.89 7.68 -38.55
N THR A 152 -15.66 7.38 -39.83
CA THR A 152 -16.09 8.24 -40.94
C THR A 152 -17.55 8.00 -41.31
N VAL A 153 -18.21 9.03 -41.85
CA VAL A 153 -19.61 8.98 -42.32
C VAL A 153 -19.63 9.02 -43.85
N ALA A 154 -20.52 8.23 -44.47
CA ALA A 154 -20.70 8.25 -45.92
C ALA A 154 -21.56 9.46 -46.34
N LEU A 155 -21.12 10.14 -47.39
CA LEU A 155 -21.84 11.25 -48.02
C LEU A 155 -22.67 10.75 -49.21
N SER A 156 -23.63 11.57 -49.64
CA SER A 156 -24.56 11.24 -50.74
C SER A 156 -23.87 11.12 -52.11
N ASP A 157 -22.69 11.71 -52.26
CA ASP A 157 -21.85 11.62 -53.46
C ASP A 157 -20.89 10.41 -53.44
N GLY A 158 -20.97 9.57 -52.40
CA GLY A 158 -20.13 8.39 -52.21
C GLY A 158 -18.79 8.68 -51.52
N ALA A 159 -18.46 9.95 -51.24
CA ALA A 159 -17.28 10.30 -50.46
C ALA A 159 -17.46 9.95 -48.96
N ARG A 160 -16.36 10.00 -48.20
CA ARG A 160 -16.37 9.79 -46.75
C ARG A 160 -15.88 11.04 -46.04
N ALA A 161 -16.58 11.45 -44.98
CA ALA A 161 -16.22 12.58 -44.14
C ALA A 161 -15.84 12.12 -42.74
N GLN A 162 -14.98 12.89 -42.09
CA GLN A 162 -14.64 12.80 -40.68
C GLN A 162 -15.62 13.69 -39.89
N VAL A 163 -15.90 13.36 -38.62
CA VAL A 163 -16.78 14.20 -37.79
C VAL A 163 -15.97 14.85 -36.69
N PHE A 164 -15.80 16.16 -36.80
CA PHE A 164 -15.27 16.99 -35.73
C PHE A 164 -16.33 17.14 -34.65
N VAL A 165 -15.94 16.99 -33.37
CA VAL A 165 -16.84 17.13 -32.22
C VAL A 165 -16.17 18.00 -31.16
N SER A 166 -16.95 18.87 -30.53
CA SER A 166 -16.55 19.58 -29.33
C SER A 166 -17.64 19.56 -28.27
N ALA A 167 -17.27 19.67 -27.00
CA ALA A 167 -18.22 19.74 -25.90
C ALA A 167 -17.76 20.69 -24.78
N MET A 168 -18.68 21.51 -24.27
CA MET A 168 -18.45 22.35 -23.10
C MET A 168 -18.46 21.52 -21.81
N ALA A 169 -17.41 21.64 -21.00
CA ALA A 169 -17.19 20.76 -19.85
C ALA A 169 -18.32 20.87 -18.79
N ALA A 170 -18.83 22.08 -18.54
CA ALA A 170 -19.82 22.33 -17.50
C ALA A 170 -21.26 21.94 -17.90
N SER A 171 -21.64 22.21 -19.16
CA SER A 171 -23.02 22.04 -19.64
C SER A 171 -23.23 20.81 -20.52
N SER A 172 -22.15 20.15 -20.94
CA SER A 172 -22.19 19.10 -21.97
C SER A 172 -22.85 19.56 -23.28
N CYS A 173 -22.89 20.86 -23.56
CA CYS A 173 -23.35 21.39 -24.85
C CYS A 173 -22.36 20.95 -25.94
N VAL A 174 -22.86 20.31 -26.99
CA VAL A 174 -22.06 19.68 -28.06
C VAL A 174 -22.23 20.45 -29.37
N PHE A 175 -21.12 20.63 -30.08
CA PHE A 175 -21.08 21.03 -31.48
C PHE A 175 -20.41 19.94 -32.30
N ALA A 176 -20.95 19.63 -33.48
CA ALA A 176 -20.34 18.68 -34.41
C ALA A 176 -20.47 19.15 -35.86
N CYS A 177 -19.45 18.89 -36.68
CA CYS A 177 -19.50 19.14 -38.11
C CYS A 177 -18.71 18.09 -38.90
N ALA A 178 -19.14 17.85 -40.14
CA ALA A 178 -18.41 17.00 -41.07
C ALA A 178 -17.26 17.77 -41.72
N THR A 179 -16.08 17.16 -41.79
CA THR A 179 -14.90 17.68 -42.48
C THR A 179 -14.35 16.64 -43.47
N PRO A 180 -13.66 17.06 -44.54
CA PRO A 180 -13.04 16.12 -45.49
C PRO A 180 -11.94 15.27 -44.85
N THR A 181 -11.10 15.87 -43.98
CA THR A 181 -9.98 15.18 -43.33
C THR A 181 -9.81 15.59 -41.86
N GLN A 182 -8.81 15.01 -41.17
CA GLN A 182 -8.41 15.41 -39.82
C GLN A 182 -7.14 16.27 -39.82
N ARG A 183 -6.77 16.87 -40.96
CA ARG A 183 -5.59 17.71 -41.06
C ARG A 183 -5.76 19.00 -40.27
N LEU A 184 -4.64 19.67 -40.00
CA LEU A 184 -4.61 20.88 -39.20
C LEU A 184 -5.59 21.96 -39.70
N ASP A 185 -5.72 22.13 -41.02
CA ASP A 185 -6.63 23.12 -41.60
C ASP A 185 -8.10 22.82 -41.26
N ASP A 186 -8.52 21.55 -41.40
CA ASP A 186 -9.86 21.09 -41.03
C ASP A 186 -10.09 21.15 -39.51
N TRP A 187 -9.03 20.92 -38.71
CA TRP A 187 -9.07 21.05 -37.25
C TRP A 187 -9.29 22.51 -36.83
N ILE A 188 -8.55 23.45 -37.41
CA ILE A 188 -8.70 24.88 -37.14
C ILE A 188 -10.10 25.35 -37.55
N GLU A 189 -10.56 24.96 -38.74
CA GLU A 189 -11.90 25.33 -39.23
C GLU A 189 -13.00 24.78 -38.32
N GLY A 190 -12.88 23.52 -37.86
CA GLY A 190 -13.80 22.93 -36.88
C GLY A 190 -13.84 23.71 -35.56
N MET A 191 -12.66 24.12 -35.06
CA MET A 191 -12.57 24.96 -33.85
C MET A 191 -13.23 26.33 -34.05
N VAL A 192 -12.97 27.00 -35.17
CA VAL A 192 -13.57 28.30 -35.49
C VAL A 192 -15.09 28.19 -35.49
N ARG A 193 -15.66 27.17 -36.16
CA ARG A 193 -17.12 26.95 -36.18
C ARG A 193 -17.69 26.64 -34.80
N ALA A 194 -17.00 25.84 -34.00
CA ALA A 194 -17.41 25.53 -32.64
C ALA A 194 -17.48 26.79 -31.77
N LEU A 195 -16.46 27.65 -31.81
CA LEU A 195 -16.43 28.89 -31.05
C LEU A 195 -17.55 29.86 -31.46
N HIS A 196 -17.84 29.96 -32.76
CA HIS A 196 -18.98 30.73 -33.25
C HIS A 196 -20.31 30.16 -32.73
N PHE A 197 -20.49 28.84 -32.76
CA PHE A 197 -21.69 28.17 -32.24
C PHE A 197 -21.89 28.44 -30.74
N TYR A 198 -20.83 28.40 -29.94
CA TYR A 198 -20.93 28.69 -28.49
C TYR A 198 -21.06 30.18 -28.18
N GLY A 199 -20.82 31.07 -29.14
CA GLY A 199 -20.90 32.52 -28.95
C GLY A 199 -19.82 33.08 -27.99
N GLY A 200 -18.72 32.37 -27.81
CA GLY A 200 -17.67 32.77 -26.86
C GLY A 200 -16.44 31.86 -26.88
N VAL A 201 -15.38 32.32 -26.22
CA VAL A 201 -14.09 31.60 -26.14
C VAL A 201 -13.90 31.04 -24.73
N PRO A 202 -13.78 29.71 -24.57
CA PRO A 202 -13.49 29.12 -23.28
C PRO A 202 -12.07 29.49 -22.82
N ALA A 203 -11.83 29.55 -21.52
CA ALA A 203 -10.50 29.86 -20.99
C ALA A 203 -9.44 28.84 -21.43
N LYS A 204 -9.86 27.58 -21.65
CA LYS A 204 -9.00 26.46 -22.07
C LYS A 204 -9.72 25.58 -23.08
N SER A 205 -9.05 25.22 -24.16
CA SER A 205 -9.42 24.12 -25.03
C SER A 205 -8.46 22.96 -24.83
N ALA A 206 -8.99 21.75 -24.65
CA ALA A 206 -8.20 20.53 -24.59
C ALA A 206 -8.58 19.63 -25.76
N ALA A 207 -7.63 19.41 -26.68
CA ALA A 207 -7.71 18.31 -27.63
C ALA A 207 -7.54 17.02 -26.84
N THR A 208 -8.51 16.12 -26.91
CA THR A 208 -8.39 14.80 -26.27
C THR A 208 -7.78 13.82 -27.25
N ASP A 209 -6.50 13.51 -27.09
CA ASP A 209 -5.98 12.23 -27.60
C ASP A 209 -6.62 11.11 -26.75
N PHE A 210 -7.72 10.54 -27.23
CA PHE A 210 -8.20 9.22 -26.75
C PHE A 210 -7.39 8.05 -27.38
N ALA A 211 -6.26 8.35 -28.02
CA ALA A 211 -5.21 7.37 -28.25
C ALA A 211 -4.53 7.09 -26.90
N GLY A 212 -4.89 5.96 -26.30
CA GLY A 212 -4.55 5.59 -24.93
C GLY A 212 -3.12 5.95 -24.52
N ASN A 213 -3.04 6.68 -23.41
CA ASN A 213 -1.84 6.87 -22.61
C ASN A 213 -1.05 5.55 -22.55
N ARG A 214 0.07 5.48 -23.28
CA ARG A 214 1.02 4.34 -23.19
C ARG A 214 1.64 4.22 -21.79
N GLU A 215 1.41 5.19 -20.90
CA GLU A 215 1.84 5.13 -19.50
C GLU A 215 0.89 4.35 -18.57
N ASP A 216 -0.38 4.11 -18.95
CA ASP A 216 -1.33 3.40 -18.09
C ASP A 216 -1.27 1.86 -18.21
N ARG A 217 -0.47 1.33 -19.13
CA ARG A 217 -0.31 -0.13 -19.33
C ARG A 217 0.72 -0.80 -18.43
N LEU A 218 1.55 -0.03 -17.72
CA LEU A 218 2.56 -0.56 -16.80
C LEU A 218 2.03 -0.84 -15.39
N MET A 219 0.84 -0.35 -15.04
CA MET A 219 0.22 -0.56 -13.72
C MET A 219 -0.81 -1.72 -13.68
N ARG A 220 -0.96 -2.47 -14.77
CA ARG A 220 -1.87 -3.64 -14.87
C ARG A 220 -1.15 -4.96 -15.14
N ARG A 221 0.07 -5.10 -14.62
CA ARG A 221 0.73 -6.39 -14.41
C ARG A 221 1.33 -6.41 -13.02
N ASN A 222 0.52 -6.87 -12.07
CA ASN A 222 0.88 -7.73 -10.96
C ASN A 222 -0.35 -8.54 -10.62
#